data_AF-A0A6G8QEP0-F1
#
_entry.id   AF-A0A6G8QEP0-F1
#
_cell.length_a   1.000
_cell.length_b   1.000
_cell.length_c   1.000
_cell.angle_alpha   90.00
_cell.angle_beta   90.00
_cell.angle_gamma   90.00
#
_symmetry.space_group_name_H-M   'P 1'
#
loop_
_entity.id
_entity.type
_entity.pdbx_description
1 polymer ?
#
loop_
_entity_poly.entity_id
_entity_poly.type
_entity_poly.pdbx_seq_one_letter_code
_entity_poly.pdbx_strand_id
1 'polypeptide(L)'
;MADIVRIGIVGDRDRNNPTHDATEEALGHAGASLGVSVRTEWLPTDALEGRASNALRRFDAVFCSPGSPYRNFDGVLEAIHFVRERGVPFIGTCGGFQHAVIEYARNVLCMPNAGHAEYDPNTPDPFISAMSCSPFGRKMEVEIEPGSRVHGVYDARTVVEEYRCNYGLTPGSRRLVEAAGLRVSGTDADGEARIVELPEHPFYVATLFVPQTRSSPESPHPLLVAFVVSGRDAMREKGIPVRTA
;
A
#
# COMPACT_ATOMS: atom_id res chain seq x y z
N MET A 1 13.59 26.61 -4.33
CA MET A 1 12.39 25.99 -4.94
C MET A 1 11.70 25.20 -3.85
N ALA A 2 10.37 25.23 -3.76
CA ALA A 2 9.66 24.35 -2.84
C ALA A 2 9.87 22.89 -3.27
N ASP A 3 10.16 21.99 -2.33
CA ASP A 3 10.26 20.55 -2.59
C ASP A 3 8.91 20.06 -3.15
N ILE A 4 8.91 19.46 -4.34
CA ILE A 4 7.73 18.86 -4.97
C ILE A 4 7.87 17.35 -4.97
N VAL A 5 7.11 16.68 -4.10
CA VAL A 5 7.07 15.22 -4.03
C VAL A 5 6.10 14.69 -5.08
N ARG A 6 6.61 13.89 -6.03
CA ARG A 6 5.79 13.27 -7.07
C ARG A 6 5.35 11.88 -6.64
N ILE A 7 4.05 11.66 -6.57
CA ILE A 7 3.45 10.40 -6.13
C ILE A 7 2.69 9.77 -7.30
N GLY A 8 3.08 8.56 -7.68
CA GLY A 8 2.34 7.76 -8.66
C GLY A 8 1.24 6.98 -7.94
N ILE A 9 -0.01 7.10 -8.37
CA ILE A 9 -1.14 6.34 -7.84
C ILE A 9 -1.44 5.20 -8.79
N VAL A 10 -1.00 3.99 -8.47
CA VAL A 10 -1.29 2.77 -9.26
C VAL A 10 -2.71 2.33 -8.96
N GLY A 11 -3.57 2.37 -9.98
CA GLY A 11 -4.98 2.02 -9.85
C GLY A 11 -5.83 2.53 -11.01
N ASP A 12 -7.02 1.95 -11.15
CA ASP A 12 -7.97 2.29 -12.20
C ASP A 12 -8.94 3.38 -11.73
N ARG A 13 -8.56 4.64 -11.99
CA ARG A 13 -9.28 5.81 -11.48
C ARG A 13 -10.75 5.83 -11.90
N ASP A 14 -11.61 5.54 -10.95
CA ASP A 14 -13.06 5.75 -11.01
C ASP A 14 -13.46 7.01 -10.21
N ARG A 15 -14.29 7.87 -10.79
CA ARG A 15 -14.88 9.07 -10.14
C ARG A 15 -16.07 8.76 -9.25
N ASN A 16 -16.66 7.58 -9.39
CA ASN A 16 -17.77 7.14 -8.53
C ASN A 16 -17.26 6.43 -7.26
N ASN A 17 -15.96 6.15 -7.17
CA ASN A 17 -15.36 5.58 -5.98
C ASN A 17 -14.86 6.70 -5.04
N PRO A 18 -15.55 6.96 -3.91
CA PRO A 18 -15.18 8.04 -3.00
C PRO A 18 -13.79 7.86 -2.37
N THR A 19 -13.28 6.63 -2.32
CA THR A 19 -11.93 6.37 -1.78
C THR A 19 -10.82 6.84 -2.72
N HIS A 20 -11.11 7.01 -4.02
CA HIS A 20 -10.15 7.56 -4.98
C HIS A 20 -9.99 9.06 -4.82
N ASP A 21 -11.11 9.79 -4.65
CA ASP A 21 -11.07 11.23 -4.34
C ASP A 21 -10.37 11.47 -3.01
N ALA A 22 -10.74 10.69 -1.98
CA ALA A 22 -10.10 10.75 -0.67
C ALA A 22 -8.59 10.48 -0.71
N THR A 23 -8.10 9.68 -1.67
CA THR A 23 -6.66 9.41 -1.81
C THR A 23 -5.90 10.69 -2.17
N GLU A 24 -6.39 11.44 -3.16
CA GLU A 24 -5.75 12.68 -3.61
C GLU A 24 -5.84 13.77 -2.52
N GLU A 25 -7.02 13.90 -1.90
CA GLU A 25 -7.24 14.84 -0.78
C GLU A 25 -6.33 14.54 0.41
N ALA A 26 -6.24 13.28 0.84
CA ALA A 26 -5.45 12.88 1.99
C ALA A 26 -3.93 13.06 1.77
N LEU A 27 -3.44 12.82 0.55
CA LEU A 27 -2.06 13.14 0.18
C LEU A 27 -1.81 14.66 0.18
N GLY A 28 -2.81 15.45 -0.22
CA GLY A 28 -2.81 16.91 -0.09
C GLY A 28 -2.75 17.37 1.37
N HIS A 29 -3.56 16.78 2.26
CA HIS A 29 -3.54 17.05 3.70
C HIS A 29 -2.16 16.78 4.32
N ALA A 30 -1.57 15.62 3.99
CA ALA A 30 -0.23 15.24 4.44
C ALA A 30 0.83 16.25 3.94
N GLY A 31 0.81 16.60 2.65
CA GLY A 31 1.71 17.60 2.06
C GLY A 31 1.60 18.96 2.74
N ALA A 32 0.37 19.46 2.95
CA ALA A 32 0.11 20.74 3.59
C ALA A 32 0.65 20.78 5.03
N SER A 33 0.45 19.72 5.82
CA SER A 33 0.95 19.64 7.20
C SER A 33 2.47 19.62 7.30
N LEU A 34 3.15 19.19 6.24
CA LEU A 34 4.61 19.13 6.15
C LEU A 34 5.23 20.37 5.49
N GLY A 35 4.41 21.29 4.97
CA GLY A 35 4.89 22.43 4.18
C GLY A 35 5.51 22.02 2.83
N VAL A 36 5.06 20.91 2.25
CA VAL A 36 5.62 20.30 1.03
C VAL A 36 4.55 20.26 -0.05
N SER A 37 4.93 20.53 -1.31
CA SER A 37 4.02 20.38 -2.44
C SER A 37 3.96 18.92 -2.87
N VAL A 38 2.76 18.35 -2.92
CA VAL A 38 2.53 16.99 -3.43
C VAL A 38 1.90 17.08 -4.82
N ARG A 39 2.44 16.32 -5.78
CA ARG A 39 1.83 16.15 -7.10
C ARG A 39 1.52 14.68 -7.33
N THR A 40 0.26 14.38 -7.58
CA THR A 40 -0.23 13.03 -7.84
C THR A 40 -0.41 12.80 -9.33
N GLU A 41 -0.21 11.56 -9.77
CA GLU A 41 -0.56 11.12 -11.12
C GLU A 41 -1.13 9.70 -11.04
N TRP A 42 -2.36 9.51 -11.53
CA TRP A 42 -2.96 8.19 -11.64
C TRP A 42 -2.32 7.39 -12.78
N LEU A 43 -1.99 6.14 -12.48
CA LEU A 43 -1.37 5.18 -13.39
C LEU A 43 -2.33 4.01 -13.58
N PRO A 44 -3.08 4.00 -14.70
CA PRO A 44 -3.93 2.89 -15.10
C PRO A 44 -3.19 1.56 -15.11
N THR A 45 -3.77 0.50 -14.55
CA THR A 45 -3.07 -0.78 -14.38
C THR A 45 -2.71 -1.44 -15.71
N ASP A 46 -3.55 -1.27 -16.73
CA ASP A 46 -3.33 -1.72 -18.12
C ASP A 46 -2.17 -1.01 -18.84
N ALA A 47 -1.78 0.17 -18.36
CA ALA A 47 -0.64 0.91 -18.88
C ALA A 47 0.71 0.43 -18.30
N LEU A 48 0.69 -0.41 -17.27
CA LEU A 48 1.88 -0.80 -16.51
C LEU A 48 2.48 -2.14 -16.94
N GLU A 49 1.70 -3.05 -17.50
CA GLU A 49 2.22 -4.32 -18.00
C GLU A 49 3.31 -4.11 -19.07
N GLY A 50 4.48 -4.72 -18.82
CA GLY A 50 5.72 -4.61 -19.58
C GLY A 50 6.40 -3.23 -19.51
N ARG A 51 5.89 -2.31 -18.70
CA ARG A 51 6.23 -0.88 -18.75
C ARG A 51 6.37 -0.23 -17.37
N ALA A 52 6.18 -0.96 -16.27
CA ALA A 52 6.08 -0.39 -14.94
C ALA A 52 7.37 0.35 -14.54
N SER A 53 8.53 -0.21 -14.85
CA SER A 53 9.82 0.46 -14.57
C SER A 53 9.96 1.82 -15.25
N ASN A 54 9.55 1.93 -16.52
CA ASN A 54 9.61 3.18 -17.27
C ASN A 54 8.58 4.20 -16.76
N ALA A 55 7.39 3.72 -16.39
CA ALA A 55 6.34 4.56 -15.83
C ALA A 55 6.73 5.09 -14.44
N LEU A 56 7.26 4.22 -13.57
CA LEU A 56 7.39 4.51 -12.15
C LEU A 56 8.68 5.24 -11.75
N ARG A 57 9.76 5.16 -12.55
CA ARG A 57 11.06 5.79 -12.22
C ARG A 57 11.00 7.30 -11.95
N ARG A 58 9.96 7.98 -12.47
CA ARG A 58 9.79 9.44 -12.33
C ARG A 58 9.18 9.85 -10.99
N PHE A 59 8.63 8.90 -10.23
CA PHE A 59 7.97 9.19 -8.95
C PHE A 59 8.90 8.97 -7.78
N ASP A 60 8.66 9.74 -6.73
CA ASP A 60 9.44 9.74 -5.50
C ASP A 60 8.79 8.81 -4.44
N ALA A 61 7.49 8.52 -4.60
CA ALA A 61 6.77 7.48 -3.88
C ALA A 61 5.62 6.93 -4.72
N VAL A 62 5.09 5.77 -4.35
CA VAL A 62 3.99 5.10 -5.06
C VAL A 62 2.89 4.68 -4.09
N PHE A 63 1.66 5.06 -4.42
CA PHE A 63 0.45 4.65 -3.71
C PHE A 63 -0.27 3.60 -4.57
N CYS A 64 -0.60 2.43 -4.04
CA CYS A 64 -1.48 1.48 -4.72
C CYS A 64 -2.91 1.59 -4.16
N SER A 65 -3.83 1.99 -5.06
CA SER A 65 -5.16 2.45 -4.71
C SER A 65 -6.05 1.34 -4.15
N PRO A 66 -7.12 1.65 -3.39
CA PRO A 66 -8.23 0.72 -3.24
C PRO A 66 -8.92 0.47 -4.60
N GLY A 67 -9.88 -0.46 -4.63
CA GLY A 67 -10.75 -0.67 -5.80
C GLY A 67 -10.34 -1.84 -6.70
N SER A 68 -9.87 -2.95 -6.12
CA SER A 68 -9.88 -4.23 -6.84
C SER A 68 -11.33 -4.65 -7.16
N PRO A 69 -11.56 -5.45 -8.22
CA PRO A 69 -10.59 -5.88 -9.22
C PRO A 69 -10.09 -4.76 -10.13
N TYR A 70 -8.77 -4.65 -10.27
CA TYR A 70 -8.13 -3.83 -11.29
C TYR A 70 -8.33 -4.40 -12.69
N ARG A 71 -8.29 -3.52 -13.70
CA ARG A 71 -8.43 -3.87 -15.12
C ARG A 71 -7.30 -4.76 -15.64
N ASN A 72 -6.08 -4.63 -15.08
CA ASN A 72 -4.96 -5.49 -15.41
C ASN A 72 -4.23 -5.95 -14.13
N PHE A 73 -4.32 -7.25 -13.87
CA PHE A 73 -3.75 -7.88 -12.69
C PHE A 73 -2.21 -7.93 -12.74
N ASP A 74 -1.62 -8.30 -13.87
CA ASP A 74 -0.17 -8.42 -13.99
C ASP A 74 0.53 -7.06 -13.96
N GLY A 75 -0.10 -6.03 -14.52
CA GLY A 75 0.41 -4.65 -14.51
C GLY A 75 0.52 -4.06 -13.09
N VAL A 76 -0.45 -4.34 -12.20
CA VAL A 76 -0.33 -3.91 -10.79
C VAL A 76 0.73 -4.70 -10.04
N LEU A 77 0.87 -6.01 -10.30
CA LEU A 77 1.92 -6.82 -9.68
C LEU A 77 3.32 -6.38 -10.14
N GLU A 78 3.50 -6.07 -11.42
CA GLU A 78 4.78 -5.54 -11.94
C GLU A 78 5.13 -4.19 -11.30
N ALA A 79 4.14 -3.33 -11.07
CA ALA A 79 4.33 -2.06 -10.39
C ALA A 79 4.77 -2.24 -8.93
N ILE A 80 4.12 -3.13 -8.19
CA ILE A 80 4.48 -3.44 -6.80
C ILE A 80 5.87 -4.09 -6.73
N HIS A 81 6.17 -4.99 -7.68
CA HIS A 81 7.48 -5.63 -7.79
C HIS A 81 8.57 -4.59 -8.01
N PHE A 82 8.36 -3.65 -8.93
CA PHE A 82 9.31 -2.57 -9.19
C PHE A 82 9.61 -1.74 -7.95
N VAL A 83 8.59 -1.30 -7.21
CA VAL A 83 8.81 -0.46 -6.02
C VAL A 83 9.53 -1.23 -4.92
N ARG A 84 9.17 -2.51 -4.70
CA ARG A 84 9.80 -3.38 -3.70
C ARG A 84 11.29 -3.59 -3.99
N GLU A 85 11.63 -3.94 -5.22
CA GLU A 85 13.02 -4.20 -5.64
C GLU A 85 13.88 -2.94 -5.72
N ARG A 86 13.26 -1.77 -5.96
CA ARG A 86 13.99 -0.49 -6.13
C ARG A 86 14.00 0.37 -4.88
N GLY A 87 13.37 -0.06 -3.79
CA GLY A 87 13.31 0.74 -2.56
C GLY A 87 12.50 2.03 -2.74
N VAL A 88 11.50 2.05 -3.62
CA VAL A 88 10.67 3.26 -3.83
C VAL A 88 9.59 3.27 -2.74
N PRO A 89 9.50 4.32 -1.89
CA PRO A 89 8.50 4.41 -0.84
C PRO A 89 7.10 4.02 -1.33
N PHE A 90 6.47 3.08 -0.63
CA PHE A 90 5.25 2.42 -1.06
C PHE A 90 4.20 2.39 0.06
N ILE A 91 2.96 2.73 -0.30
CA ILE A 91 1.79 2.36 0.49
C ILE A 91 0.70 1.71 -0.38
N GLY A 92 0.19 0.55 0.02
CA GLY A 92 -0.92 -0.14 -0.65
C GLY A 92 -2.13 -0.24 0.26
N THR A 93 -3.31 0.21 -0.17
CA THR A 93 -4.52 0.20 0.69
C THR A 93 -5.60 -0.67 0.07
N CYS A 94 -6.29 -1.48 0.88
CA CYS A 94 -7.39 -2.34 0.43
C CYS A 94 -6.95 -3.27 -0.73
N GLY A 95 -7.35 -2.98 -1.97
CA GLY A 95 -6.85 -3.66 -3.17
C GLY A 95 -5.32 -3.66 -3.27
N GLY A 96 -4.67 -2.55 -2.90
CA GLY A 96 -3.21 -2.46 -2.90
C GLY A 96 -2.54 -3.37 -1.87
N PHE A 97 -3.17 -3.63 -0.72
CA PHE A 97 -2.70 -4.63 0.23
C PHE A 97 -2.80 -6.04 -0.34
N GLN A 98 -3.93 -6.35 -0.95
CA GLN A 98 -4.20 -7.68 -1.50
C GLN A 98 -3.17 -8.04 -2.59
N HIS A 99 -2.87 -7.07 -3.46
CA HIS A 99 -1.89 -7.27 -4.53
C HIS A 99 -0.44 -7.22 -4.03
N ALA A 100 -0.16 -6.49 -2.94
CA ALA A 100 1.15 -6.49 -2.31
C ALA A 100 1.54 -7.86 -1.74
N VAL A 101 0.62 -8.52 -1.03
CA VAL A 101 0.91 -9.86 -0.50
C VAL A 101 0.96 -10.92 -1.60
N ILE A 102 0.21 -10.76 -2.69
CA ILE A 102 0.30 -11.65 -3.87
C ILE A 102 1.63 -11.46 -4.60
N GLU A 103 2.07 -10.23 -4.85
CA GLU A 103 3.38 -9.97 -5.47
C GLU A 103 4.50 -10.62 -4.67
N TYR A 104 4.44 -10.46 -3.34
CA TYR A 104 5.41 -11.05 -2.43
C TYR A 104 5.37 -12.58 -2.45
N ALA A 105 4.18 -13.19 -2.47
CA ALA A 105 4.04 -14.64 -2.58
C ALA A 105 4.62 -15.18 -3.89
N ARG A 106 4.34 -14.52 -5.01
CA ARG A 106 4.82 -14.97 -6.32
C ARG A 106 6.33 -14.83 -6.47
N ASN A 107 6.90 -13.71 -6.02
CA ASN A 107 8.30 -13.38 -6.29
C ASN A 107 9.28 -13.77 -5.18
N VAL A 108 8.85 -13.75 -3.92
CA VAL A 108 9.73 -14.04 -2.76
C VAL A 108 9.49 -15.44 -2.21
N LEU A 109 8.22 -15.87 -2.11
CA LEU A 109 7.89 -17.23 -1.67
C LEU A 109 7.93 -18.27 -2.80
N CYS A 110 8.20 -17.84 -4.04
CA CYS A 110 8.19 -18.69 -5.23
C CYS A 110 6.87 -19.47 -5.41
N MET A 111 5.74 -18.82 -5.10
CA MET A 111 4.39 -19.37 -5.27
C MET A 111 3.74 -18.77 -6.52
N PRO A 112 4.11 -19.20 -7.76
CA PRO A 112 3.68 -18.54 -9.00
C PRO A 112 2.16 -18.52 -9.20
N ASN A 113 1.46 -19.49 -8.61
CA ASN A 113 0.01 -19.64 -8.71
C ASN A 113 -0.77 -18.94 -7.60
N ALA A 114 -0.09 -18.25 -6.67
CA ALA A 114 -0.75 -17.50 -5.61
C ALA A 114 -1.81 -16.56 -6.23
N GLY A 115 -3.07 -16.84 -5.93
CA GLY A 115 -4.22 -16.29 -6.63
C GLY A 115 -5.11 -15.44 -5.73
N HIS A 116 -6.04 -14.76 -6.37
CA HIS A 116 -7.00 -13.87 -5.72
C HIS A 116 -8.43 -14.36 -6.01
N ALA A 117 -9.14 -14.80 -4.97
CA ALA A 117 -10.46 -15.41 -5.13
C ALA A 117 -11.52 -14.47 -5.75
N GLU A 118 -11.34 -13.15 -5.61
CA GLU A 118 -12.20 -12.16 -6.30
C GLU A 118 -12.08 -12.21 -7.84
N TYR A 119 -10.90 -12.58 -8.38
CA TYR A 119 -10.65 -12.69 -9.83
C TYR A 119 -10.97 -14.10 -10.34
N ASP A 120 -10.55 -15.11 -9.60
CA ASP A 120 -10.83 -16.51 -9.89
C ASP A 120 -11.28 -17.23 -8.61
N PRO A 121 -12.59 -17.40 -8.40
CA PRO A 121 -13.14 -18.09 -7.24
C PRO A 121 -12.69 -19.56 -7.12
N ASN A 122 -12.19 -20.16 -8.19
CA ASN A 122 -11.73 -21.55 -8.23
C ASN A 122 -10.20 -21.69 -8.28
N THR A 123 -9.47 -20.60 -8.00
CA THR A 123 -8.00 -20.62 -7.98
C THR A 123 -7.50 -21.76 -7.08
N PRO A 124 -6.55 -22.60 -7.53
CA PRO A 124 -6.07 -23.73 -6.74
C PRO A 124 -5.30 -23.29 -5.48
N ASP A 125 -4.64 -22.12 -5.56
CA ASP A 125 -3.83 -21.55 -4.47
C ASP A 125 -4.37 -20.16 -4.08
N PRO A 126 -5.52 -20.07 -3.39
CA PRO A 126 -6.06 -18.78 -2.97
C PRO A 126 -5.16 -18.18 -1.88
N PHE A 127 -4.44 -17.12 -2.23
CA PHE A 127 -3.62 -16.36 -1.29
C PHE A 127 -4.37 -15.14 -0.73
N ILE A 128 -5.34 -14.66 -1.51
CA ILE A 128 -6.39 -13.76 -1.07
C ILE A 128 -7.74 -14.46 -1.18
N SER A 129 -8.52 -14.46 -0.09
CA SER A 129 -9.84 -15.10 0.00
C SER A 129 -10.88 -14.15 0.58
N ALA A 130 -12.15 -14.46 0.32
CA ALA A 130 -13.26 -13.75 0.94
C ALA A 130 -13.18 -13.91 2.46
N MET A 131 -13.35 -12.82 3.18
CA MET A 131 -13.38 -12.80 4.63
C MET A 131 -14.74 -13.31 5.13
N SER A 132 -14.72 -14.10 6.20
CA SER A 132 -15.92 -14.68 6.82
C SER A 132 -16.91 -13.61 7.29
N CYS A 133 -16.41 -12.46 7.77
CA CYS A 133 -17.21 -11.33 8.21
C CYS A 133 -16.85 -10.06 7.42
N SER A 134 -17.72 -9.67 6.47
CA SER A 134 -17.55 -8.52 5.58
C SER A 134 -17.25 -7.21 6.35
N PRO A 135 -16.02 -6.67 6.32
CA PRO A 135 -15.67 -5.44 7.02
C PRO A 135 -16.10 -4.18 6.24
N PHE A 136 -16.67 -4.32 5.04
CA PHE A 136 -17.04 -3.21 4.17
C PHE A 136 -17.92 -2.16 4.88
N GLY A 137 -17.46 -0.91 4.86
CA GLY A 137 -18.14 0.23 5.46
C GLY A 137 -18.10 0.26 7.00
N ARG A 138 -17.35 -0.65 7.63
CA ARG A 138 -17.21 -0.71 9.08
C ARG A 138 -15.90 -0.11 9.54
N LYS A 139 -15.95 0.45 10.75
CA LYS A 139 -14.76 0.79 11.53
C LYS A 139 -14.47 -0.36 12.47
N MET A 140 -13.25 -0.88 12.43
CA MET A 140 -12.84 -2.02 13.24
C MET A 140 -11.52 -1.72 13.93
N GLU A 141 -11.34 -2.33 15.09
CA GLU A 141 -10.10 -2.27 15.85
C GLU A 141 -8.99 -3.06 15.14
N VAL A 142 -7.77 -2.53 15.22
CA VAL A 142 -6.54 -3.16 14.75
C VAL A 142 -5.53 -3.08 15.88
N GLU A 143 -5.05 -4.25 16.30
CA GLU A 143 -3.93 -4.40 17.23
C GLU A 143 -2.64 -4.19 16.44
N ILE A 144 -1.77 -3.31 16.94
CA ILE A 144 -0.52 -2.91 16.30
C ILE A 144 0.65 -3.54 17.02
N GLU A 145 1.49 -4.25 16.27
CA GLU A 145 2.64 -4.97 16.79
C GLU A 145 3.71 -3.98 17.32
N PRO A 146 4.09 -4.04 18.60
CA PRO A 146 5.11 -3.17 19.16
C PRO A 146 6.46 -3.25 18.42
N GLY A 147 7.11 -2.09 18.26
CA GLY A 147 8.39 -2.00 17.55
C GLY A 147 8.29 -2.20 16.03
N SER A 148 7.08 -2.21 15.47
CA SER A 148 6.87 -2.04 14.02
C SER A 148 7.03 -0.57 13.61
N ARG A 149 7.27 -0.33 12.31
CA ARG A 149 7.24 1.04 11.75
C ARG A 149 5.87 1.67 12.01
N VAL A 150 4.81 0.90 11.77
CA VAL A 150 3.43 1.34 11.96
C VAL A 150 3.14 1.72 13.42
N HIS A 151 3.66 0.96 14.41
CA HIS A 151 3.59 1.34 15.82
C HIS A 151 4.25 2.69 16.09
N GLY A 152 5.43 2.94 15.52
CA GLY A 152 6.12 4.23 15.66
C GLY A 152 5.38 5.40 14.99
N VAL A 153 4.57 5.12 13.95
CA VAL A 153 3.78 6.14 13.25
C VAL A 153 2.49 6.48 14.00
N TYR A 154 1.77 5.48 14.51
CA TYR A 154 0.54 5.72 15.28
C TYR A 154 0.80 6.11 16.74
N ASP A 155 1.95 5.72 17.30
CA ASP A 155 2.25 5.79 18.74
C ASP A 155 1.15 5.15 19.61
N ALA A 156 0.62 4.03 19.13
CA ALA A 156 -0.48 3.31 19.77
C ALA A 156 -0.38 1.81 19.52
N ARG A 157 -0.86 1.02 20.48
CA ARG A 157 -0.99 -0.45 20.37
C ARG A 157 -2.30 -0.89 19.75
N THR A 158 -3.27 0.01 19.70
CA THR A 158 -4.62 -0.28 19.23
C THR A 158 -5.13 0.95 18.51
N VAL A 159 -5.64 0.76 17.29
CA VAL A 159 -6.24 1.81 16.49
C VAL A 159 -7.57 1.34 15.95
N VAL A 160 -8.45 2.27 15.59
CA VAL A 160 -9.70 1.94 14.91
C VAL A 160 -9.58 2.46 13.48
N GLU A 161 -9.88 1.64 12.48
CA GLU A 161 -9.71 1.97 11.06
C GLU A 161 -10.90 1.55 10.21
N GLU A 162 -11.06 2.18 9.03
CA GLU A 162 -12.22 1.98 8.15
C GLU A 162 -11.91 1.06 6.96
N TYR A 163 -12.81 0.11 6.66
CA TYR A 163 -12.60 -0.91 5.63
C TYR A 163 -13.56 -0.74 4.45
N ARG A 164 -13.08 -1.09 3.25
CA ARG A 164 -13.82 -0.98 1.98
C ARG A 164 -13.66 -2.19 1.05
N CYS A 165 -13.20 -3.33 1.57
CA CYS A 165 -13.15 -4.62 0.84
C CYS A 165 -13.73 -5.75 1.68
N ASN A 166 -13.91 -6.90 1.03
CA ASN A 166 -14.37 -8.15 1.65
C ASN A 166 -13.37 -9.30 1.49
N TYR A 167 -12.15 -9.00 1.03
CA TYR A 167 -11.13 -9.99 0.74
C TYR A 167 -9.86 -9.64 1.52
N GLY A 168 -9.18 -10.65 2.05
CA GLY A 168 -7.95 -10.47 2.82
C GLY A 168 -7.01 -11.66 2.64
N LEU A 169 -5.88 -11.62 3.36
CA LEU A 169 -4.93 -12.73 3.36
C LEU A 169 -5.61 -14.02 3.81
N THR A 170 -5.47 -15.07 3.03
CA THR A 170 -6.08 -16.37 3.36
C THR A 170 -5.59 -16.86 4.73
N PRO A 171 -6.49 -17.34 5.61
CA PRO A 171 -6.12 -17.87 6.91
C PRO A 171 -5.02 -18.94 6.79
N GLY A 172 -4.00 -18.85 7.64
CA GLY A 172 -2.83 -19.74 7.61
C GLY A 172 -1.65 -19.24 6.75
N SER A 173 -1.89 -18.39 5.75
CA SER A 173 -0.82 -17.83 4.90
C SER A 173 0.07 -16.80 5.62
N ARG A 174 -0.40 -16.26 6.75
CA ARG A 174 0.37 -15.33 7.61
C ARG A 174 1.77 -15.84 7.94
N ARG A 175 1.88 -17.11 8.36
CA ARG A 175 3.17 -17.69 8.75
C ARG A 175 4.16 -17.75 7.58
N LEU A 176 3.65 -17.92 6.35
CA LEU A 176 4.48 -17.98 5.15
C LEU A 176 5.11 -16.62 4.87
N VAL A 177 4.31 -15.55 4.89
CA VAL A 177 4.82 -14.19 4.64
C VAL A 177 5.77 -13.71 5.74
N GLU A 178 5.44 -13.99 7.01
CA GLU A 178 6.30 -13.63 8.15
C GLU A 178 7.66 -14.36 8.09
N ALA A 179 7.67 -15.66 7.77
CA ALA A 179 8.89 -16.45 7.68
C ALA A 179 9.84 -15.99 6.57
N ALA A 180 9.32 -15.36 5.52
CA ALA A 180 10.13 -14.79 4.43
C ALA A 180 10.56 -13.34 4.67
N GLY A 181 10.05 -12.69 5.73
CA GLY A 181 10.45 -11.34 6.13
C GLY A 181 9.41 -10.23 5.87
N LEU A 182 8.25 -10.55 5.30
CA LEU A 182 7.13 -9.61 5.26
C LEU A 182 6.39 -9.66 6.60
N ARG A 183 6.64 -8.65 7.43
CA ARG A 183 6.12 -8.58 8.80
C ARG A 183 4.63 -8.24 8.77
N VAL A 184 3.81 -9.02 9.46
CA VAL A 184 2.44 -8.60 9.80
C VAL A 184 2.54 -7.68 11.02
N SER A 185 2.37 -6.38 10.80
CA SER A 185 2.50 -5.35 11.84
C SER A 185 1.17 -4.91 12.46
N GLY A 186 0.04 -5.45 11.97
CA GLY A 186 -1.23 -5.28 12.65
C GLY A 186 -2.26 -6.34 12.29
N THR A 187 -3.08 -6.70 13.26
CA THR A 187 -4.09 -7.76 13.17
C THR A 187 -5.43 -7.33 13.75
N ASP A 188 -6.48 -8.08 13.45
CA ASP A 188 -7.73 -7.97 14.20
C ASP A 188 -7.74 -8.91 15.42
N ALA A 189 -8.90 -8.97 16.10
CA ALA A 189 -9.11 -9.80 17.28
C ALA A 189 -8.96 -11.32 17.03
N ASP A 190 -9.11 -11.77 15.78
CA ASP A 190 -8.93 -13.17 15.38
C ASP A 190 -7.47 -13.47 14.95
N GLY A 191 -6.59 -12.47 14.99
CA GLY A 191 -5.19 -12.57 14.60
C GLY A 191 -4.95 -12.56 13.08
N GLU A 192 -5.97 -12.19 12.30
CA GLU A 192 -5.87 -12.05 10.84
C GLU A 192 -5.12 -10.78 10.46
N ALA A 193 -4.28 -10.86 9.42
CA ALA A 193 -3.47 -9.73 8.99
C ALA A 193 -4.33 -8.57 8.47
N ARG A 194 -4.10 -7.38 9.04
CA ARG A 194 -4.70 -6.11 8.61
C ARG A 194 -3.65 -5.12 8.11
N ILE A 195 -2.40 -5.27 8.55
CA ILE A 195 -1.27 -4.46 8.12
C ILE A 195 -0.06 -5.35 7.88
N VAL A 196 0.64 -5.13 6.78
CA VAL A 196 1.96 -5.69 6.52
C VAL A 196 2.97 -4.59 6.26
N GLU A 197 4.22 -4.83 6.63
CA GLU A 197 5.34 -3.95 6.32
C GLU A 197 6.58 -4.77 5.96
N LEU A 198 7.45 -4.21 5.12
CA LEU A 198 8.76 -4.79 4.82
C LEU A 198 9.84 -4.01 5.58
N PRO A 199 10.48 -4.60 6.62
CA PRO A 199 11.42 -3.88 7.48
C PRO A 199 12.64 -3.31 6.74
N GLU A 200 13.23 -4.10 5.83
CA GLU A 200 14.44 -3.74 5.07
C GLU A 200 14.20 -2.67 3.99
N HIS A 201 12.93 -2.36 3.68
CA HIS A 201 12.58 -1.37 2.68
C HIS A 201 12.42 0.01 3.32
N PRO A 202 12.87 1.13 2.69
CA PRO A 202 12.85 2.47 3.30
C PRO A 202 11.47 2.87 3.85
N PHE A 203 10.43 2.65 3.05
CA PHE A 203 9.05 2.70 3.50
C PHE A 203 8.20 1.75 2.65
N TYR A 204 7.74 0.64 3.22
CA TYR A 204 6.81 -0.28 2.56
C TYR A 204 5.77 -0.68 3.59
N VAL A 205 4.54 -0.21 3.40
CA VAL A 205 3.40 -0.52 4.26
C VAL A 205 2.24 -0.87 3.37
N ALA A 206 1.47 -1.90 3.73
CA ALA A 206 0.19 -2.13 3.09
C ALA A 206 -0.87 -2.40 4.15
N THR A 207 -2.05 -1.81 3.99
CA THR A 207 -3.16 -1.88 4.93
C THR A 207 -4.40 -2.41 4.25
N LEU A 208 -5.14 -3.30 4.91
CA LEU A 208 -6.41 -3.77 4.37
C LEU A 208 -7.51 -2.69 4.49
N PHE A 209 -7.42 -1.86 5.52
CA PHE A 209 -8.23 -0.64 5.67
C PHE A 209 -7.75 0.50 4.75
N VAL A 210 -8.56 1.56 4.67
CA VAL A 210 -8.34 2.74 3.82
C VAL A 210 -8.04 4.00 4.64
N PRO A 211 -6.78 4.23 5.08
CA PRO A 211 -6.43 5.37 5.94
C PRO A 211 -6.81 6.73 5.35
N GLN A 212 -6.87 6.84 4.02
CA GLN A 212 -7.23 8.06 3.30
C GLN A 212 -8.63 8.57 3.61
N THR A 213 -9.61 7.71 3.94
CA THR A 213 -10.98 8.16 4.26
C THR A 213 -11.08 8.83 5.63
N ARG A 214 -10.03 8.71 6.44
CA ARG A 214 -9.94 9.27 7.78
C ARG A 214 -9.04 10.50 7.89
N SER A 215 -8.42 10.92 6.80
CA SER A 215 -7.57 12.11 6.79
C SER A 215 -8.42 13.37 6.62
N SER A 216 -8.14 14.41 7.41
CA SER A 216 -8.67 15.76 7.19
C SER A 216 -7.54 16.80 7.12
N PRO A 217 -7.81 18.05 6.68
CA PRO A 217 -6.81 19.12 6.73
C PRO A 217 -6.27 19.39 8.14
N GLU A 218 -7.13 19.35 9.16
CA GLU A 218 -6.80 19.62 10.56
C GLU A 218 -6.15 18.44 11.25
N SER A 219 -6.43 17.21 10.78
CA SER A 219 -5.89 15.97 11.31
C SER A 219 -5.51 15.02 10.15
N PRO A 220 -4.39 15.29 9.45
CA PRO A 220 -3.90 14.40 8.41
C PRO A 220 -3.58 13.02 8.97
N HIS A 221 -3.88 11.97 8.20
CA HIS A 221 -3.68 10.60 8.68
C HIS A 221 -2.18 10.28 8.86
N PRO A 222 -1.74 9.77 10.02
CA PRO A 222 -0.32 9.62 10.35
C PRO A 222 0.45 8.71 9.39
N LEU A 223 -0.15 7.60 8.93
CA LEU A 223 0.46 6.75 7.88
C LEU A 223 0.73 7.49 6.57
N LEU A 224 -0.16 8.41 6.17
CA LEU A 224 0.00 9.17 4.93
C LEU A 224 1.01 10.29 5.09
N VAL A 225 1.08 10.92 6.27
CA VAL A 225 2.16 11.85 6.62
C VAL A 225 3.51 11.15 6.55
N ALA A 226 3.66 9.98 7.18
CA ALA A 226 4.90 9.20 7.16
C ALA A 226 5.29 8.75 5.74
N PHE A 227 4.31 8.37 4.92
CA PHE A 227 4.51 8.04 3.51
C PHE A 227 5.02 9.25 2.70
N VAL A 228 4.42 10.43 2.85
CA VAL A 228 4.86 11.66 2.17
C VAL A 228 6.24 12.11 2.65
N VAL A 229 6.55 11.98 3.94
CA VAL A 229 7.91 12.21 4.47
C VAL A 229 8.91 11.31 3.75
N SER A 230 8.60 10.02 3.63
CA SER A 230 9.48 9.06 2.95
C SER A 230 9.69 9.39 1.47
N GLY A 231 8.63 9.83 0.78
CA GLY A 231 8.73 10.32 -0.60
C GLY A 231 9.57 11.59 -0.74
N ARG A 232 9.48 12.52 0.22
CA ARG A 232 10.34 13.73 0.26
C ARG A 232 11.80 13.36 0.46
N ASP A 233 12.08 12.41 1.33
CA ASP A 233 13.46 12.00 1.62
C ASP A 233 14.07 11.29 0.40
N ALA A 234 13.31 10.40 -0.26
CA ALA A 234 13.72 9.78 -1.53
C ALA A 234 13.93 10.82 -2.65
N MET A 235 13.09 11.85 -2.75
CA MET A 235 13.26 12.96 -3.69
C MET A 235 14.59 13.69 -3.47
N ARG A 236 14.93 13.95 -2.19
CA ARG A 236 16.17 14.64 -1.81
C ARG A 236 17.40 13.80 -2.12
N GLU A 237 17.37 12.50 -1.85
CA GLU A 237 18.46 11.57 -2.16
C GLU A 237 18.76 11.51 -3.66
N LYS A 238 17.74 11.46 -4.52
CA LYS A 238 17.90 11.54 -5.98
C LYS A 238 18.52 12.86 -6.45
N GLY A 239 18.30 13.94 -5.70
CA GLY A 239 18.82 15.28 -6.00
C GLY A 239 20.27 15.51 -5.58
N ILE A 240 20.87 14.60 -4.81
CA ILE A 240 22.29 14.67 -4.44
C ILE A 240 23.09 14.11 -5.63
N PRO A 241 23.90 14.93 -6.35
CA PRO A 241 24.81 14.39 -7.34
C PRO A 241 25.76 13.42 -6.65
N VAL A 242 25.76 12.16 -7.10
CA VAL A 242 26.73 11.16 -6.66
C VAL A 242 28.11 11.74 -6.91
N ARG A 243 28.85 12.05 -5.85
CA ARG A 243 30.28 12.40 -5.95
C ARG A 243 30.97 11.14 -6.44
N THR A 244 31.24 11.05 -7.75
CA THR A 244 32.19 10.08 -8.29
C THR A 244 33.54 10.33 -7.62
N ALA A 245 33.97 9.37 -6.81
CA ALA A 245 35.35 9.27 -6.33
C ALA A 245 36.25 8.73 -7.45
#